data_AF-A0A6L4AFW3-F1
#
_entry.id   AF-A0A6L4AFW3-F1
#
_cell.length_a   1.000
_cell.length_b   1.000
_cell.length_c   1.000
_cell.angle_alpha   90.00
_cell.angle_beta   90.00
_cell.angle_gamma   90.00
#
_symmetry.space_group_name_H-M   'P 1'
#
loop_
_entity.id
_entity.type
_entity.pdbx_description
1 polymer ?
#
loop_
_entity_poly.entity_id
_entity_poly.type
_entity_poly.pdbx_seq_one_letter_code
_entity_poly.pdbx_strand_id
1 'polypeptide(L)'
;MPIPYTGEEFTLFNPDGSEIRVRGWGDQFFAVFETLDGYTVVKDPESGFFHYAVLSPDKTTLLPSGTRVGDVPPLQLALPQHIRIDRNAAKMQAKAAQDATGVRTRWETRREERRQQRAGMTPAADEEEPLAATVGSYVGLCLLVQFPDVSGTISSSEIDNFCNQAGYSGFGNNGSVRDYFRDVSDGKLTYTNVVTAYYTARHNRSYYTDPAIGYGTRARELIIEALDDLKAKGFNFSQLTADSGGYVRALNVFYAGPRVNNWSEGLWPHSWALASPYTASSSRKFSDYQITNIGSQLALRTFCHENGHMICDFPDLYDYGYESCGVGHFCLMCSGGSEINPTQVCAYLKYDAGWTSRLTAFAPGLSIDLDAGKNDFLIHKKSGQEYFIIENRAQSGRDTSLPDAGLAIWHVDENGSNNNEQMTAAQHYKCSLEQADGRFDLEHKANNGDSGDLFGSPASRTFGASTTPNSRWWDGSASGLEIVDISAPGPTINIRTQVLWQNNREVLRTHAKSGTQMAWVLLKGDSAWLRIDPVSTDGTTNIFMALCESLANSRKVDILVRDGQVAEVTIK
;
A
#
# COMPACT_ATOMS: atom_id res chain seq x y z
N MET A 1 -12.02 10.84 5.98
CA MET A 1 -12.11 9.42 5.55
C MET A 1 -10.78 8.82 5.88
N PRO A 2 -10.68 7.53 6.21
CA PRO A 2 -9.40 6.96 6.62
C PRO A 2 -8.43 6.81 5.43
N ILE A 3 -8.93 6.71 4.20
CA ILE A 3 -8.14 6.86 2.96
C ILE A 3 -8.13 8.33 2.50
N PRO A 4 -7.01 8.81 1.91
CA PRO A 4 -6.96 10.08 1.20
C PRO A 4 -7.98 10.20 0.07
N TYR A 5 -8.60 11.38 -0.05
CA TYR A 5 -9.50 11.75 -1.12
C TYR A 5 -9.00 13.01 -1.81
N THR A 6 -9.17 13.07 -3.13
CA THR A 6 -8.67 14.16 -3.98
C THR A 6 -9.77 14.65 -4.90
N GLY A 7 -10.36 15.80 -4.58
CA GLY A 7 -11.41 16.42 -5.38
C GLY A 7 -12.75 15.67 -5.34
N GLU A 8 -12.93 14.76 -4.38
CA GLU A 8 -14.19 14.04 -4.18
C GLU A 8 -15.29 14.99 -3.72
N GLU A 9 -16.54 14.75 -4.13
CA GLU A 9 -17.66 15.61 -3.75
C GLU A 9 -18.25 15.21 -2.39
N PHE A 10 -18.52 16.20 -1.55
CA PHE A 10 -19.15 16.07 -0.25
C PHE A 10 -20.32 17.04 -0.12
N THR A 11 -21.26 16.70 0.76
CA THR A 11 -22.26 17.62 1.26
C THR A 11 -21.89 17.97 2.70
N LEU A 12 -21.73 19.26 2.97
CA LEU A 12 -21.56 19.82 4.31
C LEU A 12 -22.88 20.43 4.78
N PHE A 13 -23.13 20.39 6.09
CA PHE A 13 -24.38 20.82 6.72
C PHE A 13 -24.13 21.99 7.68
N ASN A 14 -24.90 23.06 7.52
CA ASN A 14 -24.94 24.18 8.45
C ASN A 14 -25.83 23.88 9.67
N PRO A 15 -25.75 24.67 10.76
CA PRO A 15 -26.59 24.50 11.94
C PRO A 15 -28.10 24.60 11.69
N ASP A 16 -28.52 25.34 10.65
CA ASP A 16 -29.92 25.44 10.22
C ASP A 16 -30.38 24.27 9.32
N GLY A 17 -29.51 23.31 9.06
CA GLY A 17 -29.76 22.16 8.18
C GLY A 17 -29.57 22.45 6.69
N SER A 18 -29.21 23.67 6.30
CA SER A 18 -28.90 23.96 4.89
C SER A 18 -27.62 23.25 4.44
N GLU A 19 -27.60 22.84 3.17
CA GLU A 19 -26.55 22.04 2.57
C GLU A 19 -25.61 22.86 1.69
N ILE A 20 -24.34 22.49 1.69
CA ILE A 20 -23.32 23.04 0.79
C ILE A 20 -22.61 21.89 0.09
N ARG A 21 -22.65 21.90 -1.24
CA ARG A 21 -21.87 20.96 -2.05
C ARG A 21 -20.45 21.47 -2.23
N VAL A 22 -19.49 20.62 -1.89
CA VAL A 22 -18.06 20.94 -1.92
C VAL A 22 -17.26 19.83 -2.58
N ARG A 23 -16.05 20.15 -3.04
CA ARG A 23 -14.98 19.19 -3.30
C ARG A 23 -14.01 19.18 -2.12
N GLY A 24 -13.56 18.01 -1.72
CA GLY A 24 -12.64 17.80 -0.60
C GLY A 24 -11.28 17.29 -1.04
N TRP A 25 -10.22 17.71 -0.34
CA TRP A 25 -8.86 17.18 -0.45
C TRP A 25 -8.31 16.94 0.95
N GLY A 26 -7.89 15.72 1.26
CA GLY A 26 -7.36 15.38 2.59
C GLY A 26 -7.59 13.92 2.96
N ASP A 27 -7.52 13.63 4.25
CA ASP A 27 -7.89 12.34 4.85
C ASP A 27 -8.73 12.55 6.14
N GLN A 28 -8.47 11.80 7.21
CA GLN A 28 -9.13 11.93 8.52
C GLN A 28 -8.43 12.88 9.49
N PHE A 29 -7.18 13.28 9.21
CA PHE A 29 -6.34 14.12 10.07
C PHE A 29 -6.26 15.57 9.57
N PHE A 30 -6.35 15.79 8.26
CA PHE A 30 -6.45 17.13 7.69
C PHE A 30 -7.31 17.11 6.43
N ALA A 31 -8.04 18.20 6.20
CA ALA A 31 -8.89 18.34 5.02
C ALA A 31 -9.11 19.81 4.66
N VAL A 32 -9.19 20.06 3.36
CA VAL A 32 -9.64 21.33 2.80
C VAL A 32 -10.84 21.08 1.90
N PHE A 33 -11.84 21.95 2.00
CA PHE A 33 -13.04 21.90 1.20
C PHE A 33 -13.19 23.17 0.37
N GLU A 34 -13.67 23.02 -0.86
CA GLU A 34 -14.01 24.13 -1.75
C GLU A 34 -15.42 23.96 -2.28
N THR A 35 -16.12 25.06 -2.52
CA THR A 35 -17.31 25.04 -3.37
C THR A 35 -16.99 24.46 -4.75
N LEU A 36 -18.01 24.02 -5.48
CA LEU A 36 -17.81 23.41 -6.82
C LEU A 36 -17.16 24.37 -7.84
N ASP A 37 -17.23 25.67 -7.59
CA ASP A 37 -16.58 26.75 -8.34
C ASP A 37 -15.23 27.19 -7.71
N GLY A 38 -14.64 26.41 -6.82
CA GLY A 38 -13.23 26.54 -6.42
C GLY A 38 -12.92 27.50 -5.27
N TYR A 39 -13.92 27.98 -4.54
CA TYR A 39 -13.70 28.86 -3.38
C TYR A 39 -13.59 28.03 -2.11
N THR A 40 -12.46 28.16 -1.41
CA THR A 40 -12.23 27.46 -0.15
C THR A 40 -13.22 27.90 0.92
N VAL A 41 -13.71 26.94 1.70
CA VAL A 41 -14.68 27.16 2.78
C VAL A 41 -14.11 26.72 4.12
N VAL A 42 -14.55 27.39 5.19
CA VAL A 42 -14.20 27.04 6.56
C VAL A 42 -15.42 27.21 7.46
N LYS A 43 -15.53 26.36 8.49
CA LYS A 43 -16.56 26.48 9.50
C LYS A 43 -16.19 27.61 10.46
N ASP A 44 -17.06 28.58 10.63
CA ASP A 44 -16.90 29.61 11.65
C ASP A 44 -17.11 28.97 13.05
N PRO A 45 -16.10 29.00 13.94
CA PRO A 45 -16.21 28.37 15.25
C PRO A 45 -17.26 29.03 16.17
N GLU A 46 -17.62 30.31 15.93
CA GLU A 46 -18.62 31.01 16.75
C GLU A 46 -20.05 30.66 16.33
N SER A 47 -20.38 30.81 15.05
CA SER A 47 -21.74 30.57 14.55
C SER A 47 -22.00 29.11 14.14
N GLY A 48 -20.95 28.35 13.84
CA GLY A 48 -21.02 27.00 13.28
C GLY A 48 -21.36 26.94 11.78
N PHE A 49 -21.61 28.07 11.12
CA PHE A 49 -21.90 28.14 9.68
C PHE A 49 -20.63 28.08 8.84
N PHE A 50 -20.73 27.56 7.62
CA PHE A 50 -19.63 27.60 6.67
C PHE A 50 -19.58 28.94 5.94
N HIS A 51 -18.42 29.59 6.02
CA HIS A 51 -18.10 30.84 5.35
C HIS A 51 -17.06 30.57 4.25
N TYR A 52 -17.01 31.47 3.26
CA TYR A 52 -15.83 31.51 2.39
C TYR A 52 -14.60 31.81 3.24
N ALA A 53 -13.48 31.16 2.93
CA ALA A 53 -12.25 31.29 3.69
C ALA A 53 -11.36 32.42 3.17
N VAL A 54 -10.56 32.97 4.07
CA VAL A 54 -9.38 33.81 3.76
C VAL A 54 -8.17 33.26 4.50
N LEU A 55 -6.97 33.55 4.01
CA LEU A 55 -5.74 33.15 4.72
C LEU A 55 -5.45 34.11 5.87
N SER A 56 -4.98 33.57 6.99
CA SER A 56 -4.32 34.36 8.02
C SER A 56 -3.09 35.10 7.46
N PRO A 57 -2.65 36.21 8.06
CA PRO A 57 -1.50 36.98 7.56
C PRO A 57 -0.20 36.16 7.43
N ASP A 58 -0.01 35.17 8.31
CA ASP A 58 1.12 34.23 8.30
C ASP A 58 0.88 32.99 7.42
N LYS A 59 -0.29 32.89 6.77
CA LYS A 59 -0.75 31.81 5.88
C LYS A 59 -0.84 30.43 6.55
N THR A 60 -0.85 30.35 7.87
CA THR A 60 -0.89 29.07 8.59
C THR A 60 -2.30 28.54 8.83
N THR A 61 -3.31 29.40 8.71
CA THR A 61 -4.70 29.08 9.09
C THR A 61 -5.69 29.64 8.08
N LEU A 62 -6.79 28.90 7.84
CA LEU A 62 -7.97 29.39 7.12
C LEU A 62 -8.91 30.07 8.12
N LEU A 63 -9.27 31.33 7.86
CA LEU A 63 -10.16 32.13 8.69
C LEU A 63 -11.48 32.38 7.95
N PRO A 64 -12.62 32.47 8.65
CA PRO A 64 -13.87 32.90 8.04
C PRO A 64 -13.75 34.31 7.45
N SER A 65 -14.19 34.50 6.21
CA SER A 65 -14.26 35.83 5.56
C SER A 65 -15.31 36.76 6.16
N GLY A 66 -16.20 36.22 7.01
CA GLY A 66 -17.41 36.88 7.49
C GLY A 66 -18.60 36.78 6.53
N THR A 67 -18.44 36.19 5.34
CA THR A 67 -19.55 35.94 4.40
C THR A 67 -19.88 34.46 4.35
N ARG A 68 -21.12 34.10 4.69
CA ARG A 68 -21.63 32.74 4.60
C ARG A 68 -21.71 32.31 3.13
N VAL A 69 -21.40 31.03 2.88
CA VAL A 69 -21.50 30.44 1.55
C VAL A 69 -22.94 30.50 1.05
N GLY A 70 -23.13 31.09 -0.13
CA GLY A 70 -24.45 31.24 -0.76
C GLY A 70 -25.16 32.58 -0.49
N ASP A 71 -24.73 33.36 0.51
CA ASP A 71 -25.34 34.67 0.80
C ASP A 71 -25.02 35.71 -0.30
N VAL A 72 -23.77 35.69 -0.78
CA VAL A 72 -23.28 36.57 -1.84
C VAL A 72 -22.52 35.73 -2.86
N PRO A 73 -22.73 35.93 -4.19
CA PRO A 73 -21.93 35.28 -5.20
C PRO A 73 -20.44 35.58 -5.01
N PRO A 74 -19.57 34.57 -4.94
CA PRO A 74 -18.18 34.76 -4.52
C PRO A 74 -17.36 35.63 -5.49
N LEU A 75 -17.75 35.68 -6.77
CA LEU A 75 -17.21 36.60 -7.78
C LEU A 75 -17.35 38.08 -7.39
N GLN A 76 -18.37 38.43 -6.60
CA GLN A 76 -18.59 39.81 -6.12
C GLN A 76 -17.74 40.15 -4.88
N LEU A 77 -17.21 39.13 -4.20
CA LEU A 77 -16.39 39.28 -2.99
C LEU A 77 -14.89 39.48 -3.30
N ALA A 78 -14.50 39.38 -4.58
CA ALA A 78 -13.09 39.42 -5.01
C ALA A 78 -12.18 38.44 -4.26
N LEU A 79 -12.74 37.29 -3.84
CA LEU A 79 -11.98 36.26 -3.14
C LEU A 79 -11.14 35.45 -4.13
N PRO A 80 -9.89 35.09 -3.78
CA PRO A 80 -9.12 34.14 -4.57
C PRO A 80 -9.71 32.73 -4.47
N GLN A 81 -9.67 31.99 -5.57
CA GLN A 81 -9.95 30.56 -5.60
C GLN A 81 -8.74 29.76 -5.13
N HIS A 82 -8.99 28.51 -4.72
CA HIS A 82 -7.97 27.51 -4.41
C HIS A 82 -6.95 27.92 -3.35
N ILE A 83 -7.34 28.77 -2.40
CA ILE A 83 -6.44 29.12 -1.30
C ILE A 83 -6.15 27.88 -0.45
N ARG A 84 -4.89 27.76 -0.04
CA ARG A 84 -4.39 26.72 0.85
C ARG A 84 -3.47 27.36 1.88
N ILE A 85 -3.44 26.80 3.07
CA ILE A 85 -2.44 27.16 4.07
C ILE A 85 -1.04 26.73 3.60
N ASP A 86 -0.03 27.28 4.24
CA ASP A 86 1.35 26.84 4.05
C ASP A 86 1.48 25.33 4.24
N ARG A 87 2.33 24.70 3.43
CA ARG A 87 2.55 23.26 3.40
C ARG A 87 3.03 22.73 4.76
N ASN A 88 3.98 23.41 5.41
CA ASN A 88 4.44 23.00 6.74
C ASN A 88 3.35 23.16 7.80
N ALA A 89 2.49 24.17 7.66
CA ALA A 89 1.35 24.34 8.56
C ALA A 89 0.34 23.20 8.42
N ALA A 90 0.03 22.76 7.19
CA ALA A 90 -0.81 21.59 6.95
C ALA A 90 -0.20 20.31 7.57
N LYS A 91 1.09 20.07 7.35
CA LYS A 91 1.83 18.94 7.95
C LYS A 91 1.75 18.94 9.47
N MET A 92 1.99 20.09 10.11
CA MET A 92 1.91 20.22 11.56
C MET A 92 0.48 19.98 12.09
N GLN A 93 -0.54 20.48 11.40
CA GLN A 93 -1.94 20.25 11.79
C GLN A 93 -2.33 18.77 11.67
N ALA A 94 -2.00 18.12 10.56
CA ALA A 94 -2.25 16.69 10.36
C ALA A 94 -1.55 15.85 11.44
N LYS A 95 -0.28 16.17 11.73
CA LYS A 95 0.49 15.47 12.77
C LYS A 95 -0.10 15.68 14.16
N ALA A 96 -0.49 16.90 14.50
CA ALA A 96 -1.13 17.21 15.77
C ALA A 96 -2.47 16.49 15.92
N ALA A 97 -3.28 16.39 14.86
CA ALA A 97 -4.53 15.64 14.85
C ALA A 97 -4.30 14.14 15.06
N GLN A 98 -3.28 13.57 14.41
CA GLN A 98 -2.87 12.18 14.59
C GLN A 98 -2.43 11.92 16.04
N ASP A 99 -1.57 12.77 16.60
CA ASP A 99 -1.07 12.63 17.98
C ASP A 99 -2.20 12.81 19.01
N ALA A 100 -3.17 13.69 18.74
CA ALA A 100 -4.34 13.91 19.59
C ALA A 100 -5.26 12.68 19.70
N THR A 101 -5.18 11.71 18.76
CA THR A 101 -5.91 10.44 18.92
C THR A 101 -5.46 9.65 20.15
N GLY A 102 -4.20 9.84 20.58
CA GLY A 102 -3.64 9.38 21.85
C GLY A 102 -3.52 7.86 22.02
N VAL A 103 -3.93 7.06 21.03
CA VAL A 103 -3.96 5.60 21.13
C VAL A 103 -3.31 5.00 19.89
N ARG A 104 -2.16 4.35 20.12
CA ARG A 104 -1.49 3.55 19.11
C ARG A 104 -2.33 2.32 18.77
N THR A 105 -2.49 2.02 17.48
CA THR A 105 -3.21 0.83 17.07
C THR A 105 -2.40 -0.43 17.38
N ARG A 106 -3.08 -1.57 17.48
CA ARG A 106 -2.43 -2.85 17.70
C ARG A 106 -1.61 -3.26 16.48
N TRP A 107 -2.07 -2.97 15.26
CA TRP A 107 -1.28 -3.26 14.05
C TRP A 107 0.04 -2.48 14.02
N GLU A 108 0.05 -1.19 14.41
CA GLU A 108 1.27 -0.39 14.51
C GLU A 108 2.23 -0.95 15.57
N THR A 109 1.68 -1.45 16.67
CA THR A 109 2.46 -2.08 17.74
C THR A 109 3.09 -3.37 17.24
N ARG A 110 2.34 -4.23 16.53
CA ARG A 110 2.87 -5.47 15.94
C ARG A 110 3.95 -5.19 14.90
N ARG A 111 3.77 -4.14 14.09
CA ARG A 111 4.76 -3.72 13.10
C ARG A 111 6.08 -3.31 13.75
N GLU A 112 6.01 -2.56 14.85
CA GLU A 112 7.19 -2.16 15.62
C GLU A 112 7.84 -3.34 16.35
N GLU A 113 7.05 -4.23 16.97
CA GLU A 113 7.54 -5.47 17.57
C GLU A 113 8.35 -6.29 16.54
N ARG A 114 7.85 -6.42 15.31
CA ARG A 114 8.58 -7.10 14.21
C ARG A 114 9.85 -6.37 13.78
N ARG A 115 9.79 -5.03 13.68
CA ARG A 115 10.98 -4.22 13.35
C ARG A 115 12.09 -4.42 14.37
N GLN A 116 11.74 -4.43 15.67
CA GLN A 116 12.69 -4.66 16.76
C GLN A 116 13.26 -6.08 16.73
N GLN A 117 12.43 -7.10 16.42
CA GLN A 117 12.90 -8.48 16.24
C GLN A 117 13.91 -8.58 15.09
N ARG A 118 13.63 -7.96 13.94
CA ARG A 118 14.55 -7.89 12.78
C ARG A 118 15.86 -7.20 13.13
N ALA A 119 15.82 -6.08 13.84
CA ALA A 119 17.01 -5.34 14.24
C ALA A 119 17.91 -6.10 15.22
N GLY A 120 17.34 -7.03 16.01
CA GLY A 120 18.08 -7.89 16.94
C GLY A 120 18.69 -9.14 16.31
N MET A 121 18.40 -9.42 15.03
CA MET A 121 18.95 -10.57 14.29
C MET A 121 20.20 -10.16 13.51
N THR A 122 21.24 -11.00 13.54
CA THR A 122 22.41 -10.83 12.67
C THR A 122 21.97 -11.03 11.22
N PRO A 123 22.31 -10.14 10.27
CA PRO A 123 21.92 -10.31 8.87
C PRO A 123 22.52 -11.62 8.33
N ALA A 124 21.71 -12.65 8.16
CA ALA A 124 22.11 -13.82 7.38
C ALA A 124 21.85 -13.51 5.91
N ALA A 125 22.83 -13.82 5.05
CA ALA A 125 22.74 -13.57 3.61
C ALA A 125 21.62 -14.37 2.91
N ASP A 126 21.05 -15.37 3.60
CA ASP A 126 20.15 -16.38 3.05
C ASP A 126 18.73 -16.35 3.67
N GLU A 127 18.27 -15.23 4.24
CA GLU A 127 16.88 -15.13 4.73
C GLU A 127 15.89 -15.13 3.54
N GLU A 128 15.39 -16.31 3.21
CA GLU A 128 14.43 -16.57 2.13
C GLU A 128 12.98 -16.18 2.49
N GLU A 129 12.60 -16.09 3.77
CA GLU A 129 11.19 -15.98 4.18
C GLU A 129 10.92 -14.85 5.21
N PRO A 130 9.83 -14.07 5.08
CA PRO A 130 9.44 -13.07 6.06
C PRO A 130 9.12 -13.68 7.44
N LEU A 131 9.65 -13.07 8.52
CA LEU A 131 9.51 -13.53 9.92
C LEU A 131 8.07 -13.75 10.43
N ALA A 132 7.04 -13.21 9.77
CA ALA A 132 5.63 -13.48 10.06
C ALA A 132 4.76 -13.26 8.81
N ALA A 133 4.36 -14.34 8.15
CA ALA A 133 3.51 -14.29 6.96
C ALA A 133 2.02 -14.20 7.31
N THR A 134 1.27 -13.37 6.58
CA THR A 134 -0.20 -13.29 6.68
C THR A 134 -0.82 -14.25 5.68
N VAL A 135 -0.74 -15.54 5.98
CA VAL A 135 -1.22 -16.64 5.12
C VAL A 135 -2.22 -17.53 5.86
N GLY A 136 -3.00 -18.31 5.10
CA GLY A 136 -4.03 -19.19 5.63
C GLY A 136 -5.38 -18.50 5.80
N SER A 137 -6.12 -18.87 6.84
CA SER A 137 -7.50 -18.41 7.06
C SER A 137 -7.57 -17.39 8.20
N TYR A 138 -8.10 -16.21 7.89
CA TYR A 138 -8.35 -15.14 8.85
C TYR A 138 -9.85 -14.85 8.93
N VAL A 139 -10.37 -14.69 10.14
CA VAL A 139 -11.78 -14.37 10.40
C VAL A 139 -11.88 -13.09 11.22
N GLY A 140 -12.45 -12.04 10.62
CA GLY A 140 -12.79 -10.78 11.27
C GLY A 140 -14.24 -10.76 11.80
N LEU A 141 -14.59 -9.69 12.52
CA LEU A 141 -15.96 -9.43 12.95
C LEU A 141 -16.49 -8.20 12.21
N CYS A 142 -17.69 -8.29 11.64
CA CYS A 142 -18.39 -7.16 11.02
C CYS A 142 -19.68 -6.88 11.79
N LEU A 143 -19.66 -5.83 12.61
CA LEU A 143 -20.81 -5.36 13.38
C LEU A 143 -21.73 -4.53 12.51
N LEU A 144 -23.02 -4.88 12.53
CA LEU A 144 -24.07 -4.08 11.93
C LEU A 144 -24.84 -3.34 13.02
N VAL A 145 -24.95 -2.03 12.88
CA VAL A 145 -25.61 -1.16 13.84
C VAL A 145 -26.74 -0.40 13.16
N GLN A 146 -27.90 -0.36 13.80
CA GLN A 146 -29.01 0.51 13.46
C GLN A 146 -29.42 1.32 14.69
N PHE A 147 -30.25 2.34 14.49
CA PHE A 147 -30.72 3.23 15.55
C PHE A 147 -32.23 3.08 15.71
N PRO A 148 -32.81 3.41 16.88
CA PRO A 148 -34.26 3.36 17.07
C PRO A 148 -35.05 4.19 16.04
N ASP A 149 -34.46 5.27 15.53
CA ASP A 149 -35.02 6.19 14.53
C ASP A 149 -34.50 5.96 13.09
N VAL A 150 -33.48 5.12 12.90
CA VAL A 150 -32.86 4.86 11.59
C VAL A 150 -32.54 3.37 11.43
N SER A 151 -33.37 2.67 10.66
CA SER A 151 -33.19 1.24 10.37
C SER A 151 -32.15 0.98 9.28
N GLY A 152 -31.53 -0.21 9.31
CA GLY A 152 -30.63 -0.67 8.26
C GLY A 152 -31.34 -0.86 6.92
N THR A 153 -30.76 -0.33 5.84
CA THR A 153 -31.33 -0.38 4.48
C THR A 153 -30.79 -1.54 3.63
N ILE A 154 -29.57 -1.99 3.91
CA ILE A 154 -28.94 -3.15 3.27
C ILE A 154 -29.06 -4.34 4.23
N SER A 155 -29.54 -5.49 3.74
CA SER A 155 -29.73 -6.65 4.61
C SER A 155 -28.40 -7.19 5.13
N SER A 156 -28.42 -7.85 6.29
CA SER A 156 -27.23 -8.51 6.83
C SER A 156 -26.68 -9.60 5.89
N SER A 157 -27.56 -10.28 5.13
CA SER A 157 -27.15 -11.26 4.13
C SER A 157 -26.40 -10.62 2.96
N GLU A 158 -26.80 -9.42 2.53
CA GLU A 158 -26.13 -8.72 1.44
C GLU A 158 -24.74 -8.23 1.88
N ILE A 159 -24.61 -7.79 3.14
CA ILE A 159 -23.32 -7.41 3.71
C ILE A 159 -22.44 -8.65 3.94
N ASP A 160 -23.02 -9.78 4.33
CA ASP A 160 -22.31 -11.07 4.40
C ASP A 160 -21.81 -11.49 3.02
N ASN A 161 -22.64 -11.37 1.99
CA ASN A 161 -22.24 -11.62 0.60
C ASN A 161 -21.09 -10.69 0.17
N PHE A 162 -21.21 -9.38 0.43
CA PHE A 162 -20.13 -8.41 0.16
C PHE A 162 -18.82 -8.77 0.86
N CYS A 163 -18.88 -9.29 2.09
CA CYS A 163 -17.69 -9.68 2.84
C CYS A 163 -17.11 -11.03 2.37
N ASN A 164 -17.96 -12.00 2.02
CA ASN A 164 -17.58 -13.42 2.01
C ASN A 164 -17.93 -14.19 0.73
N GLN A 165 -18.90 -13.76 -0.07
CA GLN A 165 -19.37 -14.54 -1.21
C GLN A 165 -18.33 -14.55 -2.33
N ALA A 166 -17.92 -15.75 -2.75
CA ALA A 166 -17.07 -15.91 -3.92
C ALA A 166 -17.78 -15.40 -5.18
N GLY A 167 -17.15 -14.50 -5.93
CA GLY A 167 -17.70 -13.90 -7.14
C GLY A 167 -18.86 -12.93 -6.86
N TYR A 168 -18.88 -12.30 -5.69
CA TYR A 168 -19.84 -11.25 -5.37
C TYR A 168 -19.82 -10.13 -6.43
N SER A 169 -20.99 -9.62 -6.80
CA SER A 169 -21.14 -8.59 -7.84
C SER A 169 -22.14 -7.49 -7.49
N GLY A 170 -22.64 -7.49 -6.24
CA GLY A 170 -23.56 -6.46 -5.77
C GLY A 170 -22.92 -5.07 -5.81
N PHE A 171 -23.73 -4.05 -6.13
CA PHE A 171 -23.31 -2.65 -6.31
C PHE A 171 -22.17 -2.44 -7.33
N GLY A 172 -21.96 -3.40 -8.24
CA GLY A 172 -20.89 -3.34 -9.25
C GLY A 172 -19.50 -3.72 -8.73
N ASN A 173 -19.39 -4.24 -7.51
CA ASN A 173 -18.10 -4.67 -6.96
C ASN A 173 -17.51 -5.84 -7.77
N ASN A 174 -16.20 -5.82 -7.95
CA ASN A 174 -15.46 -6.93 -8.54
C ASN A 174 -15.11 -7.97 -7.45
N GLY A 175 -16.06 -8.83 -7.08
CA GLY A 175 -15.88 -9.80 -6.01
C GLY A 175 -16.15 -9.24 -4.61
N SER A 176 -16.02 -10.11 -3.62
CA SER A 176 -16.16 -9.77 -2.19
C SER A 176 -14.83 -9.30 -1.59
N VAL A 177 -14.87 -8.84 -0.33
CA VAL A 177 -13.66 -8.59 0.48
C VAL A 177 -12.79 -9.85 0.51
N ARG A 178 -13.40 -11.02 0.69
CA ARG A 178 -12.71 -12.31 0.59
C ARG A 178 -12.02 -12.50 -0.74
N ASP A 179 -12.70 -12.22 -1.85
CA ASP A 179 -12.11 -12.36 -3.18
C ASP A 179 -10.95 -11.40 -3.39
N TYR A 180 -11.04 -10.15 -2.94
CA TYR A 180 -9.94 -9.19 -3.02
C TYR A 180 -8.65 -9.73 -2.39
N PHE A 181 -8.71 -10.14 -1.12
CA PHE A 181 -7.51 -10.65 -0.43
C PHE A 181 -7.03 -11.98 -1.01
N ARG A 182 -7.95 -12.83 -1.49
CA ARG A 182 -7.58 -14.09 -2.15
C ARG A 182 -6.88 -13.87 -3.49
N ASP A 183 -7.35 -12.92 -4.29
CA ASP A 183 -6.76 -12.60 -5.60
C ASP A 183 -5.36 -11.99 -5.43
N VAL A 184 -5.24 -10.96 -4.59
CA VAL A 184 -3.98 -10.22 -4.39
C VAL A 184 -2.90 -11.05 -3.69
N SER A 185 -3.30 -12.05 -2.90
CA SER A 185 -2.37 -12.98 -2.23
C SER A 185 -2.04 -14.22 -3.06
N ASP A 186 -2.48 -14.31 -4.31
CA ASP A 186 -2.31 -15.49 -5.16
C ASP A 186 -2.90 -16.78 -4.51
N GLY A 187 -3.99 -16.60 -3.76
CA GLY A 187 -4.70 -17.68 -3.07
C GLY A 187 -4.12 -18.05 -1.70
N LYS A 188 -3.06 -17.38 -1.24
CA LYS A 188 -2.38 -17.71 0.03
C LYS A 188 -3.14 -17.22 1.28
N LEU A 189 -3.97 -16.19 1.14
CA LEU A 189 -4.83 -15.67 2.21
C LEU A 189 -6.29 -15.88 1.84
N THR A 190 -7.06 -16.42 2.79
CA THR A 190 -8.52 -16.38 2.78
C THR A 190 -8.97 -15.57 3.98
N TYR A 191 -9.43 -14.34 3.74
CA TYR A 191 -9.99 -13.48 4.78
C TYR A 191 -11.51 -13.45 4.67
N THR A 192 -12.21 -13.79 5.75
CA THR A 192 -13.67 -13.74 5.85
C THR A 192 -14.08 -12.95 7.09
N ASN A 193 -15.37 -12.61 7.18
CA ASN A 193 -15.96 -11.93 8.33
C ASN A 193 -17.15 -12.69 8.86
N VAL A 194 -17.32 -12.70 10.18
CA VAL A 194 -18.62 -13.02 10.78
C VAL A 194 -19.45 -11.74 10.75
N VAL A 195 -20.46 -11.68 9.90
CA VAL A 195 -21.39 -10.55 9.82
C VAL A 195 -22.54 -10.76 10.81
N THR A 196 -22.79 -9.78 11.67
CA THR A 196 -23.83 -9.89 12.70
C THR A 196 -25.21 -9.57 12.16
N ALA A 197 -26.25 -9.94 12.92
CA ALA A 197 -27.53 -9.25 12.80
C ALA A 197 -27.37 -7.77 13.21
N TYR A 198 -28.32 -6.92 12.83
CA TYR A 198 -28.34 -5.53 13.27
C TYR A 198 -28.56 -5.43 14.79
N TYR A 199 -27.58 -4.83 15.46
CA TYR A 199 -27.73 -4.31 16.81
C TYR A 199 -28.50 -2.98 16.76
N THR A 200 -29.53 -2.81 17.61
CA THR A 200 -30.20 -1.51 17.74
C THR A 200 -29.56 -0.74 18.91
N ALA A 201 -28.97 0.41 18.60
CA ALA A 201 -28.32 1.29 19.56
C ALA A 201 -29.29 1.74 20.67
N ARG A 202 -28.76 2.07 21.85
CA ARG A 202 -29.57 2.50 23.00
C ARG A 202 -30.26 3.85 22.79
N HIS A 203 -29.68 4.70 21.95
CA HIS A 203 -30.17 6.04 21.67
C HIS A 203 -30.43 6.26 20.17
N ASN A 204 -31.21 7.29 19.85
CA ASN A 204 -31.39 7.76 18.47
C ASN A 204 -30.06 8.19 17.86
N ARG A 205 -29.97 8.17 16.53
CA ARG A 205 -28.73 8.48 15.81
C ARG A 205 -28.12 9.82 16.21
N SER A 206 -28.96 10.84 16.46
CA SER A 206 -28.54 12.18 16.87
C SER A 206 -27.67 12.22 18.13
N TYR A 207 -27.82 11.26 19.05
CA TYR A 207 -26.97 11.15 20.25
C TYR A 207 -25.52 10.77 19.90
N TYR A 208 -25.35 9.85 18.93
CA TYR A 208 -24.03 9.39 18.52
C TYR A 208 -23.37 10.31 17.50
N THR A 209 -24.19 11.08 16.77
CA THR A 209 -23.75 12.06 15.77
C THR A 209 -23.71 13.49 16.34
N ASP A 210 -23.73 13.67 17.66
CA ASP A 210 -23.70 15.00 18.27
C ASP A 210 -22.34 15.67 18.03
N PRO A 211 -22.27 16.78 17.26
CA PRO A 211 -21.01 17.46 16.97
C PRO A 211 -20.43 18.21 18.18
N ALA A 212 -21.20 18.38 19.26
CA ALA A 212 -20.71 18.97 20.51
C ALA A 212 -19.83 17.98 21.31
N ILE A 213 -19.88 16.69 20.98
CA ILE A 213 -19.04 15.67 21.61
C ILE A 213 -17.79 15.46 20.75
N GLY A 214 -16.62 15.42 21.41
CA GLY A 214 -15.34 15.20 20.75
C GLY A 214 -15.35 13.98 19.82
N TYR A 215 -14.83 14.17 18.61
CA TYR A 215 -14.89 13.21 17.51
C TYR A 215 -14.48 11.78 17.93
N GLY A 216 -15.28 10.80 17.49
CA GLY A 216 -15.07 9.37 17.74
C GLY A 216 -15.33 8.90 19.17
N THR A 217 -15.60 9.78 20.14
CA THR A 217 -15.99 9.38 21.50
C THR A 217 -17.25 8.53 21.49
N ARG A 218 -18.31 9.00 20.81
CA ARG A 218 -19.57 8.28 20.68
C ARG A 218 -19.48 7.07 19.74
N ALA A 219 -18.55 7.07 18.79
CA ALA A 219 -18.28 5.91 17.95
C ALA A 219 -17.75 4.74 18.82
N ARG A 220 -16.78 5.01 19.70
CA ARG A 220 -16.25 4.00 20.64
C ARG A 220 -17.34 3.48 21.59
N GLU A 221 -18.19 4.36 22.11
CA GLU A 221 -19.35 3.97 22.94
C GLU A 221 -20.29 3.04 22.17
N LEU A 222 -20.68 3.41 20.95
CA LEU A 222 -21.58 2.62 20.10
C LEU A 222 -21.01 1.22 19.81
N ILE A 223 -19.70 1.12 19.58
CA ILE A 223 -19.02 -0.15 19.35
C ILE A 223 -19.04 -1.02 20.62
N ILE A 224 -18.76 -0.43 21.78
CA ILE A 224 -18.80 -1.15 23.06
C ILE A 224 -20.22 -1.65 23.36
N GLU A 225 -21.25 -0.83 23.10
CA GLU A 225 -22.65 -1.23 23.24
C GLU A 225 -22.99 -2.47 22.40
N ALA A 226 -22.58 -2.49 21.12
CA ALA A 226 -22.83 -3.61 20.22
C ALA A 226 -22.04 -4.88 20.63
N LEU A 227 -20.80 -4.73 21.10
CA LEU A 227 -20.00 -5.85 21.60
C LEU A 227 -20.58 -6.44 22.89
N ASP A 228 -21.09 -5.60 23.80
CA ASP A 228 -21.76 -6.03 25.03
C ASP A 228 -23.04 -6.83 24.71
N ASP A 229 -23.83 -6.39 23.74
CA ASP A 229 -25.03 -7.12 23.29
C ASP A 229 -24.69 -8.50 22.70
N LEU A 230 -23.67 -8.59 21.84
CA LEU A 230 -23.19 -9.89 21.32
C LEU A 230 -22.71 -10.81 22.44
N LYS A 231 -21.94 -10.27 23.38
CA LYS A 231 -21.43 -11.03 24.52
C LYS A 231 -22.56 -11.54 25.41
N ALA A 232 -23.57 -10.70 25.69
CA ALA A 232 -24.75 -11.09 26.45
C ALA A 232 -25.58 -12.18 25.74
N LYS A 233 -25.60 -12.17 24.40
CA LYS A 233 -26.24 -13.21 23.56
C LYS A 233 -25.41 -14.49 23.40
N GLY A 234 -24.25 -14.58 24.05
CA GLY A 234 -23.40 -15.78 24.02
C GLY A 234 -22.65 -15.97 22.69
N PHE A 235 -22.35 -14.89 21.97
CA PHE A 235 -21.57 -14.97 20.73
C PHE A 235 -20.21 -15.67 20.97
N ASN A 236 -19.86 -16.61 20.09
CA ASN A 236 -18.59 -17.33 20.19
C ASN A 236 -17.44 -16.50 19.60
N PHE A 237 -16.76 -15.69 20.41
CA PHE A 237 -15.61 -14.90 19.96
C PHE A 237 -14.36 -15.73 19.60
N SER A 238 -14.28 -17.00 20.05
CA SER A 238 -13.09 -17.83 19.80
C SER A 238 -12.86 -18.14 18.31
N GLN A 239 -13.91 -18.07 17.49
CA GLN A 239 -13.84 -18.27 16.04
C GLN A 239 -13.07 -17.16 15.32
N LEU A 240 -12.91 -16.00 15.95
CA LEU A 240 -12.22 -14.85 15.36
C LEU A 240 -10.71 -15.03 15.45
N THR A 241 -10.00 -14.64 14.39
CA THR A 241 -8.54 -14.68 14.35
C THR A 241 -7.98 -13.59 15.25
N ALA A 242 -7.06 -13.95 16.13
CA ALA A 242 -6.40 -13.05 17.05
C ALA A 242 -4.88 -13.22 16.99
N ASP A 243 -4.13 -12.20 17.41
CA ASP A 243 -2.69 -12.32 17.64
C ASP A 243 -2.37 -13.13 18.91
N SER A 244 -1.08 -13.35 19.18
CA SER A 244 -0.60 -14.09 20.35
C SER A 244 -1.02 -13.47 21.69
N GLY A 245 -1.33 -12.17 21.71
CA GLY A 245 -1.85 -11.47 22.88
C GLY A 245 -3.36 -11.60 23.05
N GLY A 246 -4.06 -12.27 22.13
CA GLY A 246 -5.51 -12.40 22.12
C GLY A 246 -6.25 -11.21 21.50
N TYR A 247 -5.55 -10.25 20.88
CA TYR A 247 -6.19 -9.16 20.16
C TYR A 247 -6.76 -9.65 18.83
N VAL A 248 -8.07 -9.57 18.66
CA VAL A 248 -8.74 -9.87 17.40
C VAL A 248 -8.17 -8.99 16.30
N ARG A 249 -7.86 -9.59 15.14
CA ARG A 249 -7.16 -8.91 14.06
C ARG A 249 -7.98 -7.79 13.45
N ALA A 250 -9.27 -8.01 13.16
CA ALA A 250 -10.13 -7.04 12.47
C ALA A 250 -11.52 -6.92 13.10
N LEU A 251 -11.90 -5.66 13.37
CA LEU A 251 -13.25 -5.25 13.74
C LEU A 251 -13.75 -4.21 12.74
N ASN A 252 -14.79 -4.57 12.01
CA ASN A 252 -15.42 -3.72 11.01
C ASN A 252 -16.80 -3.31 11.53
N VAL A 253 -17.18 -2.04 11.38
CA VAL A 253 -18.44 -1.52 11.91
C VAL A 253 -19.16 -0.75 10.82
N PHE A 254 -20.36 -1.21 10.50
CA PHE A 254 -21.29 -0.53 9.61
C PHE A 254 -22.46 0.01 10.42
N TYR A 255 -22.78 1.30 10.27
CA TYR A 255 -23.96 1.91 10.90
C TYR A 255 -25.01 2.35 9.88
N ALA A 256 -26.28 2.22 10.21
CA ALA A 256 -27.39 2.47 9.29
C ALA A 256 -27.53 3.95 8.88
N GLY A 257 -27.85 4.16 7.60
CA GLY A 257 -28.23 5.45 7.03
C GLY A 257 -27.07 6.25 6.44
N PRO A 258 -27.37 7.38 5.76
CA PRO A 258 -26.34 8.22 5.19
C PRO A 258 -25.51 8.89 6.30
N ARG A 259 -24.28 9.27 5.95
CA ARG A 259 -23.45 10.15 6.77
C ARG A 259 -24.15 11.51 6.96
N VAL A 260 -24.25 11.96 8.21
CA VAL A 260 -24.93 13.22 8.58
C VAL A 260 -24.02 14.24 9.28
N ASN A 261 -22.84 13.82 9.74
CA ASN A 261 -21.85 14.73 10.30
C ASN A 261 -21.01 15.36 9.20
N ASN A 262 -20.48 16.56 9.48
CA ASN A 262 -19.38 17.13 8.72
C ASN A 262 -18.07 16.39 9.01
N TRP A 263 -17.03 16.73 8.25
CA TRP A 263 -15.71 16.16 8.43
C TRP A 263 -15.19 16.34 9.86
N SER A 264 -14.59 15.27 10.40
CA SER A 264 -14.04 15.23 11.76
C SER A 264 -15.05 15.48 12.90
N GLU A 265 -16.33 15.11 12.71
CA GLU A 265 -17.39 15.21 13.72
C GLU A 265 -18.16 13.89 13.88
N GLY A 266 -18.69 13.64 15.08
CA GLY A 266 -19.62 12.54 15.37
C GLY A 266 -19.18 11.17 14.84
N LEU A 267 -19.99 10.58 13.94
CA LEU A 267 -19.74 9.28 13.31
C LEU A 267 -19.12 9.38 11.91
N TRP A 268 -18.47 10.49 11.56
CA TRP A 268 -17.74 10.58 10.30
C TRP A 268 -16.79 9.37 10.14
N PRO A 269 -16.76 8.66 8.98
CA PRO A 269 -15.99 7.43 8.84
C PRO A 269 -14.50 7.58 9.17
N HIS A 270 -13.98 6.63 9.95
CA HIS A 270 -12.60 6.61 10.45
C HIS A 270 -12.15 5.19 10.83
N SER A 271 -10.86 5.06 11.09
CA SER A 271 -10.21 3.84 11.56
C SER A 271 -9.23 4.16 12.68
N TRP A 272 -9.48 3.64 13.89
CA TRP A 272 -8.76 3.96 15.12
C TRP A 272 -8.64 2.73 16.03
N ALA A 273 -8.08 2.91 17.22
CA ALA A 273 -8.22 2.00 18.34
C ALA A 273 -9.28 2.47 19.36
N LEU A 274 -9.91 1.51 20.05
CA LEU A 274 -10.68 1.75 21.26
C LEU A 274 -9.78 2.40 22.32
N ALA A 275 -10.34 3.28 23.14
CA ALA A 275 -9.59 3.99 24.18
C ALA A 275 -8.92 3.04 25.19
N SER A 276 -9.58 1.92 25.46
CA SER A 276 -9.04 0.78 26.18
C SER A 276 -9.46 -0.50 25.45
N PRO A 277 -8.62 -1.54 25.38
CA PRO A 277 -9.01 -2.80 24.78
C PRO A 277 -10.26 -3.41 25.43
N TYR A 278 -11.26 -3.76 24.63
CA TYR A 278 -12.48 -4.41 25.11
C TYR A 278 -12.24 -5.90 25.29
N THR A 279 -12.42 -6.42 26.51
CA THR A 279 -12.25 -7.86 26.81
C THR A 279 -13.55 -8.64 26.55
N ALA A 280 -13.62 -9.30 25.40
CA ALA A 280 -14.77 -10.10 25.00
C ALA A 280 -14.80 -11.48 25.71
N SER A 281 -13.63 -12.11 25.88
CA SER A 281 -13.46 -13.36 26.62
C SER A 281 -12.05 -13.45 27.24
N SER A 282 -11.72 -14.56 27.91
CA SER A 282 -10.38 -14.80 28.44
C SER A 282 -9.28 -14.86 27.36
N SER A 283 -9.64 -15.08 26.10
CA SER A 283 -8.69 -15.24 24.98
C SER A 283 -8.91 -14.24 23.83
N ARG A 284 -9.90 -13.35 23.94
CA ARG A 284 -10.27 -12.41 22.88
C ARG A 284 -10.52 -11.01 23.42
N LYS A 285 -9.85 -10.04 22.82
CA LYS A 285 -10.06 -8.62 23.05
C LYS A 285 -10.03 -7.84 21.75
N PHE A 286 -10.74 -6.72 21.73
CA PHE A 286 -10.80 -5.81 20.59
C PHE A 286 -10.04 -4.53 20.91
N SER A 287 -9.35 -3.99 19.92
CA SER A 287 -8.62 -2.72 20.01
C SER A 287 -8.92 -1.93 18.76
N ASP A 288 -8.41 -2.39 17.63
CA ASP A 288 -8.47 -1.67 16.36
C ASP A 288 -9.85 -1.88 15.74
N TYR A 289 -10.38 -0.83 15.11
CA TYR A 289 -11.64 -0.88 14.38
C TYR A 289 -11.65 0.10 13.20
N GLN A 290 -12.42 -0.24 12.17
CA GLN A 290 -12.95 0.75 11.24
C GLN A 290 -14.45 0.94 11.48
N ILE A 291 -14.95 2.16 11.26
CA ILE A 291 -16.38 2.45 11.29
C ILE A 291 -16.77 3.30 10.09
N THR A 292 -17.85 2.91 9.42
CA THR A 292 -18.39 3.64 8.27
C THR A 292 -19.91 3.52 8.18
N ASN A 293 -20.53 4.46 7.48
CA ASN A 293 -21.97 4.47 7.27
C ASN A 293 -22.39 3.49 6.17
N ILE A 294 -23.57 2.91 6.29
CA ILE A 294 -24.26 2.18 5.24
C ILE A 294 -25.10 3.20 4.45
N GLY A 295 -24.54 3.67 3.33
CA GLY A 295 -25.27 4.49 2.37
C GLY A 295 -26.24 3.65 1.52
N SER A 296 -26.28 3.94 0.22
CA SER A 296 -27.04 3.18 -0.76
C SER A 296 -26.23 2.07 -1.45
N GLN A 297 -24.92 1.98 -1.17
CA GLN A 297 -24.00 1.04 -1.80
C GLN A 297 -22.86 0.63 -0.86
N LEU A 298 -22.33 -0.57 -1.07
CA LEU A 298 -21.11 -1.08 -0.45
C LEU A 298 -19.97 -0.96 -1.46
N ALA A 299 -18.77 -0.60 -1.00
CA ALA A 299 -17.59 -0.43 -1.85
C ALA A 299 -16.36 -1.09 -1.20
N LEU A 300 -15.53 -1.73 -2.02
CA LEU A 300 -14.37 -2.51 -1.56
C LEU A 300 -13.22 -1.63 -1.05
N ARG A 301 -12.86 -0.55 -1.74
CA ARG A 301 -11.58 0.16 -1.55
C ARG A 301 -11.29 0.55 -0.11
N THR A 302 -12.18 1.33 0.51
CA THR A 302 -12.02 1.74 1.93
C THR A 302 -12.01 0.52 2.85
N PHE A 303 -12.94 -0.41 2.67
CA PHE A 303 -13.03 -1.58 3.55
C PHE A 303 -11.76 -2.45 3.48
N CYS A 304 -11.23 -2.70 2.28
CA CYS A 304 -10.04 -3.50 2.06
C CYS A 304 -8.77 -2.81 2.55
N HIS A 305 -8.64 -1.49 2.41
CA HIS A 305 -7.49 -0.72 2.89
C HIS A 305 -7.36 -0.84 4.41
N GLU A 306 -8.43 -0.56 5.16
CA GLU A 306 -8.42 -0.66 6.62
C GLU A 306 -8.15 -2.08 7.11
N ASN A 307 -8.68 -3.08 6.38
CA ASN A 307 -8.37 -4.47 6.70
C ASN A 307 -6.92 -4.83 6.36
N GLY A 308 -6.29 -4.20 5.36
CA GLY A 308 -4.86 -4.31 5.09
C GLY A 308 -4.01 -3.93 6.30
N HIS A 309 -4.34 -2.83 6.98
CA HIS A 309 -3.73 -2.49 8.27
C HIS A 309 -4.00 -3.57 9.32
N MET A 310 -5.27 -3.88 9.57
CA MET A 310 -5.70 -4.72 10.68
C MET A 310 -5.21 -6.19 10.60
N ILE A 311 -5.19 -6.79 9.40
CA ILE A 311 -4.84 -8.21 9.23
C ILE A 311 -3.41 -8.42 8.71
N CYS A 312 -2.89 -7.50 7.90
CA CYS A 312 -1.56 -7.61 7.30
C CYS A 312 -0.51 -6.68 7.93
N ASP A 313 -0.91 -5.78 8.83
CA ASP A 313 -0.01 -4.78 9.43
C ASP A 313 0.67 -3.91 8.37
N PHE A 314 0.00 -3.68 7.24
CA PHE A 314 0.48 -2.80 6.19
C PHE A 314 0.53 -1.35 6.69
N PRO A 315 1.56 -0.58 6.36
CA PRO A 315 1.56 0.86 6.58
C PRO A 315 0.81 1.55 5.46
N ASP A 316 0.41 2.79 5.70
CA ASP A 316 0.10 3.71 4.61
C ASP A 316 1.36 4.00 3.79
N LEU A 317 1.15 4.10 2.48
CA LEU A 317 2.16 4.50 1.52
C LEU A 317 1.87 5.87 0.88
N TYR A 318 0.83 6.57 1.34
CA TYR A 318 0.65 7.99 1.07
C TYR A 318 1.40 8.85 2.09
N ASP A 319 1.46 10.15 1.79
CA ASP A 319 2.11 11.16 2.60
C ASP A 319 1.07 11.92 3.43
N TYR A 320 1.18 11.82 4.75
CA TYR A 320 0.29 12.48 5.71
C TYR A 320 0.51 14.00 5.80
N GLY A 321 1.64 14.52 5.30
CA GLY A 321 1.88 15.95 5.16
C GLY A 321 1.37 16.52 3.84
N TYR A 322 0.86 15.66 2.94
CA TYR A 322 0.31 16.04 1.63
C TYR A 322 1.30 16.81 0.77
N GLU A 323 2.59 16.57 0.93
CA GLU A 323 3.63 17.15 0.09
C GLU A 323 3.78 16.41 -1.22
N SER A 324 3.28 15.17 -1.26
CA SER A 324 3.34 14.24 -2.37
C SER A 324 2.07 13.39 -2.48
N CYS A 325 2.01 12.57 -3.53
CA CYS A 325 0.96 11.57 -3.76
C CYS A 325 1.37 10.16 -3.30
N GLY A 326 2.49 10.02 -2.57
CA GLY A 326 3.05 8.73 -2.18
C GLY A 326 3.29 7.82 -3.37
N VAL A 327 2.72 6.61 -3.37
CA VAL A 327 2.77 5.69 -4.51
C VAL A 327 1.53 5.75 -5.42
N GLY A 328 0.68 6.75 -5.24
CA GLY A 328 -0.49 7.03 -6.08
C GLY A 328 -1.48 5.87 -6.21
N HIS A 329 -2.04 5.69 -7.39
CA HIS A 329 -3.00 4.62 -7.71
C HIS A 329 -2.36 3.22 -7.82
N PHE A 330 -1.03 3.11 -7.80
CA PHE A 330 -0.33 1.84 -7.98
C PHE A 330 -0.36 0.92 -6.75
N CYS A 331 -0.90 1.37 -5.61
CA CYS A 331 -1.10 0.56 -4.40
C CYS A 331 -2.42 0.90 -3.67
N LEU A 332 -3.14 -0.13 -3.20
CA LEU A 332 -4.30 0.04 -2.31
C LEU A 332 -3.97 0.83 -1.04
N MET A 333 -2.78 0.64 -0.46
CA MET A 333 -2.36 1.37 0.76
C MET A 333 -1.97 2.83 0.47
N CYS A 334 -2.35 3.36 -0.70
CA CYS A 334 -2.21 4.75 -1.12
C CYS A 334 -3.55 5.24 -1.68
N SER A 335 -3.62 5.59 -2.97
CA SER A 335 -4.86 6.10 -3.59
C SER A 335 -5.81 4.96 -4.06
N GLY A 336 -5.30 3.73 -4.23
CA GLY A 336 -6.08 2.50 -4.41
C GLY A 336 -7.00 2.38 -5.62
N GLY A 337 -6.99 3.36 -6.52
CA GLY A 337 -7.77 3.33 -7.77
C GLY A 337 -9.28 3.36 -7.53
N SER A 338 -10.00 2.47 -8.21
CA SER A 338 -11.47 2.39 -8.17
C SER A 338 -12.04 1.98 -6.81
N GLU A 339 -13.20 2.56 -6.44
CA GLU A 339 -13.94 2.22 -5.21
C GLU A 339 -14.46 0.77 -5.18
N ILE A 340 -14.91 0.27 -6.33
CA ILE A 340 -15.57 -1.03 -6.49
C ILE A 340 -14.64 -2.11 -7.05
N ASN A 341 -13.47 -1.72 -7.53
CA ASN A 341 -12.40 -2.62 -7.97
C ASN A 341 -11.03 -2.02 -7.63
N PRO A 342 -10.67 -1.94 -6.34
CA PRO A 342 -9.40 -1.37 -5.94
C PRO A 342 -8.23 -2.10 -6.57
N THR A 343 -7.16 -1.34 -6.84
CA THR A 343 -5.89 -1.87 -7.36
C THR A 343 -5.23 -2.79 -6.34
N GLN A 344 -4.27 -3.59 -6.78
CA GLN A 344 -3.52 -4.45 -5.87
C GLN A 344 -2.67 -3.62 -4.88
N VAL A 345 -2.23 -4.22 -3.78
CA VAL A 345 -1.08 -3.68 -3.02
C VAL A 345 0.22 -3.93 -3.80
N CYS A 346 1.24 -3.11 -3.62
CA CYS A 346 2.51 -3.23 -4.35
C CYS A 346 3.34 -4.45 -3.93
N ALA A 347 4.33 -4.82 -4.76
CA ALA A 347 5.24 -5.94 -4.52
C ALA A 347 5.90 -5.91 -3.13
N TYR A 348 6.26 -4.72 -2.61
CA TYR A 348 6.77 -4.56 -1.26
C TYR A 348 5.85 -5.21 -0.20
N LEU A 349 4.56 -4.85 -0.23
CA LEU A 349 3.60 -5.31 0.76
C LEU A 349 3.21 -6.78 0.55
N LYS A 350 3.15 -7.23 -0.72
CA LYS A 350 2.98 -8.66 -1.04
C LYS A 350 4.15 -9.49 -0.53
N TYR A 351 5.38 -9.01 -0.69
CA TYR A 351 6.60 -9.65 -0.18
C TYR A 351 6.61 -9.70 1.36
N ASP A 352 6.36 -8.56 2.04
CA ASP A 352 6.32 -8.49 3.51
C ASP A 352 5.22 -9.39 4.12
N ALA A 353 4.08 -9.55 3.44
CA ALA A 353 3.01 -10.44 3.87
C ALA A 353 3.27 -11.95 3.61
N GLY A 354 4.36 -12.31 2.92
CA GLY A 354 4.65 -13.70 2.53
C GLY A 354 3.82 -14.20 1.34
N TRP A 355 3.30 -13.29 0.51
CA TRP A 355 2.44 -13.64 -0.63
C TRP A 355 3.20 -13.98 -1.91
N THR A 356 4.53 -13.98 -1.89
CA THR A 356 5.40 -14.26 -3.05
C THR A 356 5.25 -15.67 -3.62
N SER A 357 4.79 -15.79 -4.85
CA SER A 357 4.69 -17.08 -5.57
C SER A 357 6.04 -17.51 -6.15
N ARG A 358 6.83 -16.55 -6.66
CA ARG A 358 8.20 -16.78 -7.13
C ARG A 358 9.05 -15.54 -6.83
N LEU A 359 10.23 -15.75 -6.24
CA LEU A 359 11.20 -14.69 -5.96
C LEU A 359 12.50 -15.03 -6.67
N THR A 360 12.90 -14.21 -7.63
CA THR A 360 14.18 -14.37 -8.31
C THR A 360 15.14 -13.30 -7.80
N ALA A 361 16.32 -13.71 -7.34
CA ALA A 361 17.38 -12.78 -7.01
C ALA A 361 17.98 -12.19 -8.29
N PHE A 362 18.22 -10.88 -8.28
CA PHE A 362 18.92 -10.21 -9.37
C PHE A 362 20.32 -10.81 -9.55
N ALA A 363 20.68 -11.03 -10.81
CA ALA A 363 22.02 -11.42 -11.22
C ALA A 363 22.37 -10.74 -12.55
N PRO A 364 23.65 -10.43 -12.79
CA PRO A 364 24.11 -9.98 -14.11
C PRO A 364 23.81 -11.03 -15.20
N GLY A 365 23.42 -10.54 -16.38
CA GLY A 365 23.09 -11.36 -17.55
C GLY A 365 21.84 -12.22 -17.41
N LEU A 366 20.96 -11.93 -16.46
CA LEU A 366 19.69 -12.63 -16.27
C LEU A 366 18.70 -12.25 -17.40
N SER A 367 18.03 -13.25 -17.98
CA SER A 367 16.81 -13.10 -18.78
C SER A 367 15.66 -13.80 -18.06
N ILE A 368 14.63 -13.03 -17.67
CA ILE A 368 13.48 -13.55 -16.92
C ILE A 368 12.16 -12.98 -17.43
N ASP A 369 11.14 -13.83 -17.44
CA ASP A 369 9.76 -13.44 -17.71
C ASP A 369 9.01 -13.23 -16.39
N LEU A 370 8.42 -12.06 -16.16
CA LEU A 370 7.54 -11.79 -15.03
C LEU A 370 6.08 -11.73 -15.48
N ASP A 371 5.22 -12.54 -14.86
CA ASP A 371 3.80 -12.60 -15.18
C ASP A 371 2.98 -11.59 -14.37
N ALA A 372 2.10 -10.84 -15.04
CA ALA A 372 1.15 -9.95 -14.39
C ALA A 372 0.05 -10.76 -13.69
N GLY A 373 -0.49 -10.21 -12.59
CA GLY A 373 -1.52 -10.89 -11.78
C GLY A 373 -0.98 -12.10 -11.01
N LYS A 374 0.35 -12.27 -10.98
CA LYS A 374 1.06 -13.21 -10.12
C LYS A 374 2.00 -12.46 -9.20
N ASN A 375 2.23 -13.03 -8.03
CA ASN A 375 3.21 -12.52 -7.07
C ASN A 375 4.62 -13.04 -7.42
N ASP A 376 5.02 -12.77 -8.65
CA ASP A 376 6.30 -13.15 -9.23
C ASP A 376 7.21 -11.92 -9.32
N PHE A 377 8.33 -11.96 -8.59
CA PHE A 377 9.16 -10.79 -8.35
C PHE A 377 10.62 -11.03 -8.67
N LEU A 378 11.27 -10.00 -9.20
CA LEU A 378 12.72 -9.86 -9.22
C LEU A 378 13.14 -8.94 -8.07
N ILE A 379 14.14 -9.34 -7.28
CA ILE A 379 14.60 -8.58 -6.11
C ILE A 379 16.12 -8.35 -6.13
N HIS A 380 16.55 -7.13 -5.84
CA HIS A 380 17.96 -6.75 -5.69
C HIS A 380 18.17 -6.09 -4.32
N LYS A 381 18.92 -6.75 -3.42
CA LYS A 381 19.06 -6.33 -2.02
C LYS A 381 20.40 -5.65 -1.76
N LYS A 382 20.38 -4.49 -1.09
CA LYS A 382 21.55 -3.94 -0.39
C LYS A 382 21.68 -4.56 0.99
N SER A 383 20.55 -4.69 1.68
CA SER A 383 20.41 -5.24 3.02
C SER A 383 19.00 -5.84 3.19
N GLY A 384 18.68 -6.33 4.39
CA GLY A 384 17.30 -6.73 4.72
C GLY A 384 16.31 -5.57 4.80
N GLN A 385 16.77 -4.31 4.75
CA GLN A 385 15.94 -3.11 4.90
C GLN A 385 15.86 -2.28 3.62
N GLU A 386 16.96 -2.17 2.85
CA GLU A 386 17.02 -1.43 1.60
C GLU A 386 17.21 -2.38 0.39
N TYR A 387 16.30 -2.30 -0.58
CA TYR A 387 16.27 -3.15 -1.78
C TYR A 387 15.38 -2.58 -2.90
N PHE A 388 15.60 -3.06 -4.12
CA PHE A 388 14.64 -2.93 -5.21
C PHE A 388 13.82 -4.22 -5.33
N ILE A 389 12.50 -4.11 -5.49
CA ILE A 389 11.63 -5.24 -5.83
C ILE A 389 10.77 -4.87 -7.04
N ILE A 390 10.66 -5.79 -7.99
CA ILE A 390 10.16 -5.50 -9.33
C ILE A 390 9.03 -6.49 -9.66
N GLU A 391 7.92 -5.98 -10.20
CA GLU A 391 6.76 -6.79 -10.62
C GLU A 391 6.18 -6.30 -11.96
N ASN A 392 5.50 -7.19 -12.69
CA ASN A 392 4.73 -6.83 -13.88
C ASN A 392 3.29 -6.45 -13.48
N ARG A 393 2.83 -5.27 -13.92
CA ARG A 393 1.47 -4.75 -13.69
C ARG A 393 0.79 -4.52 -15.03
N ALA A 394 -0.28 -5.28 -15.30
CA ALA A 394 -1.12 -5.08 -16.48
C ALA A 394 -2.47 -4.50 -16.07
N GLN A 395 -3.07 -3.66 -16.92
CA GLN A 395 -4.43 -3.10 -16.73
C GLN A 395 -5.51 -4.18 -16.91
N SER A 396 -5.55 -5.14 -15.98
CA SER A 396 -6.44 -6.29 -15.98
C SER A 396 -6.77 -6.74 -14.56
N GLY A 397 -7.88 -7.45 -14.37
CA GLY A 397 -8.31 -7.89 -13.04
C GLY A 397 -8.45 -6.72 -12.06
N ARG A 398 -7.75 -6.80 -10.92
CA ARG A 398 -7.71 -5.72 -9.90
C ARG A 398 -7.08 -4.43 -10.44
N ASP A 399 -6.15 -4.54 -11.37
CA ASP A 399 -5.38 -3.41 -11.88
C ASP A 399 -5.97 -2.75 -13.13
N THR A 400 -7.20 -3.10 -13.51
CA THR A 400 -7.90 -2.50 -14.67
C THR A 400 -7.97 -0.97 -14.61
N SER A 401 -7.90 -0.38 -13.41
CA SER A 401 -7.94 1.08 -13.20
C SER A 401 -6.56 1.74 -13.01
N LEU A 402 -5.46 1.01 -13.19
CA LEU A 402 -4.12 1.62 -13.10
C LEU A 402 -3.94 2.72 -14.16
N PRO A 403 -3.24 3.82 -13.84
CA PRO A 403 -2.90 4.85 -14.83
C PRO A 403 -2.01 4.34 -15.97
N ASP A 404 -1.20 3.31 -15.71
CA ASP A 404 -0.25 2.73 -16.66
C ASP A 404 -0.15 1.20 -16.53
N ALA A 405 0.45 0.55 -17.52
CA ALA A 405 0.76 -0.87 -17.54
C ALA A 405 2.22 -1.08 -17.93
N GLY A 406 2.93 -1.94 -17.22
CA GLY A 406 4.34 -2.20 -17.46
C GLY A 406 5.03 -2.83 -16.25
N LEU A 407 6.35 -2.69 -16.24
CA LEU A 407 7.20 -3.13 -15.17
C LEU A 407 7.24 -2.05 -14.07
N ALA A 408 6.69 -2.37 -12.90
CA ALA A 408 6.81 -1.52 -11.71
C ALA A 408 8.10 -1.86 -10.97
N ILE A 409 8.94 -0.85 -10.76
CA ILE A 409 10.20 -0.95 -10.02
C ILE A 409 10.00 -0.19 -8.70
N TRP A 410 10.02 -0.91 -7.58
CA TRP A 410 9.85 -0.34 -6.25
C TRP A 410 11.20 -0.25 -5.54
N HIS A 411 11.61 0.95 -5.12
CA HIS A 411 12.76 1.13 -4.22
C HIS A 411 12.25 1.27 -2.79
N VAL A 412 12.63 0.29 -1.96
CA VAL A 412 12.20 0.14 -0.57
C VAL A 412 13.37 0.40 0.35
N ASP A 413 13.15 1.19 1.40
CA ASP A 413 13.99 1.27 2.60
C ASP A 413 13.11 1.32 3.86
N GLU A 414 13.11 0.26 4.66
CA GLU A 414 12.27 0.19 5.87
C GLU A 414 12.59 1.26 6.94
N ASN A 415 13.74 1.93 6.85
CA ASN A 415 14.09 3.08 7.70
C ASN A 415 13.60 4.43 7.17
N GLY A 416 13.16 4.49 5.92
CA GLY A 416 12.54 5.66 5.33
C GLY A 416 11.12 5.94 5.87
N SER A 417 10.50 6.97 5.32
CA SER A 417 9.13 7.40 5.65
C SER A 417 8.45 7.94 4.41
N ASN A 418 7.20 7.54 4.14
CA ASN A 418 6.46 8.09 3.00
C ASN A 418 6.04 9.57 3.19
N ASN A 419 6.37 10.17 4.32
CA ASN A 419 6.28 11.63 4.55
C ASN A 419 7.58 12.39 4.20
N ASN A 420 8.58 11.69 3.61
CA ASN A 420 9.88 12.23 3.23
C ASN A 420 10.09 12.17 1.71
N GLU A 421 9.38 13.03 0.99
CA GLU A 421 9.37 13.17 -0.47
C GLU A 421 10.65 13.81 -1.07
N GLN A 422 11.65 14.13 -0.24
CA GLN A 422 12.82 14.90 -0.65
C GLN A 422 13.81 14.11 -1.53
N MET A 423 13.67 12.78 -1.59
CA MET A 423 14.54 11.88 -2.38
C MET A 423 16.03 12.04 -2.06
N THR A 424 16.37 12.19 -0.78
CA THR A 424 17.77 12.34 -0.32
C THR A 424 18.17 11.21 0.62
N ALA A 425 19.47 10.96 0.77
CA ALA A 425 20.00 9.95 1.71
C ALA A 425 19.50 10.09 3.16
N ALA A 426 19.19 11.33 3.59
CA ALA A 426 18.74 11.61 4.96
C ALA A 426 17.21 11.63 5.08
N GLN A 427 16.50 11.89 3.98
CA GLN A 427 15.06 12.05 3.92
C GLN A 427 14.55 11.46 2.61
N HIS A 428 14.08 10.22 2.70
CA HIS A 428 13.56 9.44 1.57
C HIS A 428 12.37 8.57 2.00
N TYR A 429 11.65 8.10 0.98
CA TYR A 429 10.52 7.22 1.13
C TYR A 429 10.89 5.86 1.68
N LYS A 430 9.90 5.27 2.38
CA LYS A 430 9.95 3.86 2.74
C LYS A 430 9.75 2.97 1.54
N CYS A 431 8.83 3.35 0.67
CA CYS A 431 8.54 2.67 -0.58
C CYS A 431 8.22 3.74 -1.62
N SER A 432 9.00 3.73 -2.70
CA SER A 432 8.87 4.65 -3.84
C SER A 432 8.64 3.84 -5.12
N LEU A 433 7.87 4.41 -6.05
CA LEU A 433 7.78 3.90 -7.41
C LEU A 433 8.77 4.68 -8.26
N GLU A 434 9.72 3.96 -8.88
CA GLU A 434 10.60 4.57 -9.87
C GLU A 434 9.78 4.89 -11.13
N GLN A 435 9.45 6.17 -11.34
CA GLN A 435 8.61 6.60 -12.46
C GLN A 435 9.42 6.64 -13.76
N ALA A 436 9.04 5.82 -14.73
CA ALA A 436 9.84 5.54 -15.93
C ALA A 436 10.13 6.77 -16.82
N ASP A 437 9.37 7.84 -16.70
CA ASP A 437 9.55 9.10 -17.42
C ASP A 437 10.45 10.12 -16.70
N GLY A 438 10.82 9.87 -15.45
CA GLY A 438 11.66 10.75 -14.64
C GLY A 438 11.02 12.08 -14.25
N ARG A 439 9.69 12.21 -14.32
CA ARG A 439 8.98 13.45 -13.95
C ARG A 439 8.76 13.60 -12.44
N PHE A 440 8.77 12.48 -11.72
CA PHE A 440 8.55 12.44 -10.27
C PHE A 440 7.23 13.14 -9.88
N ASP A 441 6.19 12.93 -10.69
CA ASP A 441 4.90 13.58 -10.49
C ASP A 441 4.28 13.17 -9.14
N LEU A 442 4.54 11.94 -8.70
CA LEU A 442 4.11 11.47 -7.38
C LEU A 442 4.77 12.26 -6.24
N GLU A 443 6.10 12.40 -6.24
CA GLU A 443 6.86 13.15 -5.22
C GLU A 443 6.54 14.64 -5.28
N HIS A 444 6.30 15.18 -6.47
CA HIS A 444 5.97 16.59 -6.68
C HIS A 444 4.48 16.92 -6.46
N LYS A 445 3.64 15.93 -6.13
CA LYS A 445 2.18 16.09 -5.98
C LYS A 445 1.51 16.65 -7.24
N ALA A 446 2.02 16.29 -8.41
CA ALA A 446 1.46 16.73 -9.69
C ALA A 446 0.22 15.92 -10.07
N ASN A 447 0.26 14.60 -9.87
CA ASN A 447 -0.86 13.68 -10.10
C ASN A 447 -0.70 12.38 -9.26
N ASN A 448 -1.72 11.52 -9.28
CA ASN A 448 -1.72 10.22 -8.56
C ASN A 448 -1.18 9.05 -9.43
N GLY A 449 -0.41 9.38 -10.46
CA GLY A 449 0.14 8.50 -11.48
C GLY A 449 -0.41 8.80 -12.87
N ASP A 450 0.40 8.58 -13.90
CA ASP A 450 0.06 8.74 -15.31
C ASP A 450 0.68 7.64 -16.21
N SER A 451 0.42 7.69 -17.52
CA SER A 451 0.81 6.66 -18.50
C SER A 451 2.31 6.59 -18.81
N GLY A 452 3.14 7.37 -18.13
CA GLY A 452 4.61 7.38 -18.26
C GLY A 452 5.34 6.73 -17.08
N ASP A 453 4.62 6.26 -16.06
CA ASP A 453 5.23 5.85 -14.78
C ASP A 453 5.83 4.45 -14.78
N LEU A 454 5.33 3.50 -15.57
CA LEU A 454 5.82 2.12 -15.61
C LEU A 454 6.73 1.86 -16.81
N PHE A 455 7.72 0.99 -16.62
CA PHE A 455 8.70 0.71 -17.66
C PHE A 455 8.16 -0.29 -18.70
N GLY A 456 8.51 -0.08 -19.97
CA GLY A 456 8.10 -0.96 -21.06
C GLY A 456 8.51 -0.45 -22.44
N SER A 457 8.68 -1.38 -23.38
CA SER A 457 8.91 -1.03 -24.78
C SER A 457 7.67 -0.40 -25.43
N PRO A 458 7.83 0.61 -26.31
CA PRO A 458 9.10 1.14 -26.81
C PRO A 458 9.68 2.33 -26.01
N ALA A 459 8.92 2.90 -25.06
CA ALA A 459 9.25 4.18 -24.44
C ALA A 459 10.39 4.10 -23.42
N SER A 460 10.29 3.18 -22.44
CA SER A 460 11.19 3.11 -21.28
C SER A 460 11.71 1.69 -21.09
N ARG A 461 12.73 1.33 -21.86
CA ARG A 461 13.24 -0.06 -21.97
C ARG A 461 14.41 -0.39 -21.04
N THR A 462 14.90 0.58 -20.29
CA THR A 462 16.14 0.45 -19.50
C THR A 462 15.99 1.13 -18.15
N PHE A 463 16.63 0.59 -17.13
CA PHE A 463 16.74 1.18 -15.79
C PHE A 463 18.11 0.86 -15.21
N GLY A 464 18.85 1.88 -14.77
CA GLY A 464 20.24 1.71 -14.34
C GLY A 464 20.83 2.96 -13.69
N ALA A 465 22.13 2.94 -13.39
CA ALA A 465 22.77 4.04 -12.65
C ALA A 465 22.87 5.36 -13.46
N SER A 466 22.59 5.30 -14.76
CA SER A 466 22.62 6.44 -15.69
C SER A 466 21.25 6.91 -16.18
N THR A 467 20.16 6.23 -15.79
CA THR A 467 18.79 6.62 -16.14
C THR A 467 18.26 7.72 -15.21
N THR A 468 17.10 8.29 -15.51
CA THR A 468 16.35 9.14 -14.59
C THR A 468 14.91 8.60 -14.52
N PRO A 469 14.47 8.10 -13.35
CA PRO A 469 15.25 7.88 -12.14
C PRO A 469 16.38 6.87 -12.33
N ASN A 470 17.34 6.87 -11.39
CA ASN A 470 18.53 6.01 -11.46
C ASN A 470 18.44 4.89 -10.42
N SER A 471 19.19 3.81 -10.62
CA SER A 471 19.18 2.65 -9.73
C SER A 471 20.09 2.75 -8.51
N ARG A 472 20.59 3.92 -8.10
CA ARG A 472 21.50 4.02 -6.94
C ARG A 472 20.75 3.78 -5.64
N TRP A 473 21.49 3.35 -4.63
CA TRP A 473 20.98 3.34 -3.27
C TRP A 473 20.77 4.77 -2.75
N TRP A 474 19.97 4.94 -1.69
CA TRP A 474 19.67 6.26 -1.13
C TRP A 474 20.91 7.03 -0.69
N ASP A 475 21.96 6.33 -0.25
CA ASP A 475 23.27 6.92 0.09
C ASP A 475 24.11 7.35 -1.13
N GLY A 476 23.58 7.20 -2.35
CA GLY A 476 24.22 7.54 -3.62
C GLY A 476 25.21 6.49 -4.15
N SER A 477 25.50 5.45 -3.38
CA SER A 477 26.37 4.36 -3.82
C SER A 477 25.73 3.55 -4.95
N ALA A 478 26.58 2.97 -5.80
CA ALA A 478 26.10 2.19 -6.93
C ALA A 478 25.44 0.89 -6.44
N SER A 479 24.25 0.58 -6.93
CA SER A 479 23.57 -0.68 -6.62
C SER A 479 24.09 -1.85 -7.46
N GLY A 480 24.53 -1.59 -8.69
CA GLY A 480 24.82 -2.62 -9.69
C GLY A 480 23.58 -3.21 -10.37
N LEU A 481 22.37 -2.69 -10.06
CA LEU A 481 21.14 -3.04 -10.77
C LEU A 481 21.13 -2.32 -12.13
N GLU A 482 21.25 -3.11 -13.20
CA GLU A 482 21.28 -2.62 -14.58
C GLU A 482 20.36 -3.50 -15.43
N ILE A 483 19.20 -2.95 -15.79
CA ILE A 483 18.22 -3.53 -16.72
C ILE A 483 18.44 -2.89 -18.08
N VAL A 484 18.82 -3.70 -19.06
CA VAL A 484 19.25 -3.24 -20.39
C VAL A 484 18.18 -3.46 -21.47
N ASP A 485 17.17 -4.27 -21.19
CA ASP A 485 16.02 -4.43 -22.07
C ASP A 485 14.78 -4.86 -21.29
N ILE A 486 13.63 -4.31 -21.67
CA ILE A 486 12.30 -4.61 -21.15
C ILE A 486 11.39 -4.75 -22.36
N SER A 487 10.63 -5.86 -22.43
CA SER A 487 9.67 -6.08 -23.51
C SER A 487 8.49 -5.10 -23.46
N ALA A 488 7.59 -5.19 -24.44
CA ALA A 488 6.34 -4.41 -24.40
C ALA A 488 5.47 -4.84 -23.20
N PRO A 489 4.71 -3.92 -22.58
CA PRO A 489 3.74 -4.27 -21.55
C PRO A 489 2.73 -5.32 -22.02
N GLY A 490 2.37 -6.25 -21.13
CA GLY A 490 1.45 -7.33 -21.43
C GLY A 490 1.33 -8.33 -20.28
N PRO A 491 0.62 -9.46 -20.49
CA PRO A 491 0.46 -10.50 -19.47
C PRO A 491 1.79 -11.04 -18.93
N THR A 492 2.84 -10.99 -19.74
CA THR A 492 4.21 -11.37 -19.38
C THR A 492 5.16 -10.30 -19.90
N ILE A 493 6.12 -9.88 -19.07
CA ILE A 493 7.22 -8.98 -19.47
C ILE A 493 8.53 -9.74 -19.35
N ASN A 494 9.31 -9.76 -20.43
CA ASN A 494 10.70 -10.22 -20.41
C ASN A 494 11.62 -9.07 -20.01
N ILE A 495 12.55 -9.36 -19.10
CA ILE A 495 13.57 -8.44 -18.59
C ILE A 495 14.93 -9.03 -18.88
N ARG A 496 15.87 -8.20 -19.35
CA ARG A 496 17.28 -8.56 -19.49
C ARG A 496 18.16 -7.64 -18.67
N THR A 497 19.05 -8.21 -17.88
CA THR A 497 20.02 -7.46 -17.08
C THR A 497 21.38 -7.39 -17.77
N GLN A 498 22.19 -6.40 -17.41
CA GLN A 498 23.51 -6.21 -17.98
C GLN A 498 24.40 -7.45 -17.74
N VAL A 499 25.08 -7.90 -18.79
CA VAL A 499 26.10 -8.95 -18.70
C VAL A 499 27.39 -8.33 -18.18
N LEU A 500 27.96 -8.88 -17.10
CA LEU A 500 29.21 -8.41 -16.50
C LEU A 500 30.26 -9.52 -16.44
N TRP A 501 31.52 -9.12 -16.62
CA TRP A 501 32.67 -9.99 -16.35
C TRP A 501 32.83 -10.19 -14.85
N GLN A 502 32.88 -11.45 -14.40
CA GLN A 502 33.27 -11.83 -13.06
C GLN A 502 34.77 -12.10 -13.05
N ASN A 503 35.52 -11.20 -12.42
CA ASN A 503 36.98 -11.20 -12.49
C ASN A 503 37.62 -11.98 -11.33
N ASN A 504 38.83 -12.50 -11.55
CA ASN A 504 39.69 -13.13 -10.55
C ASN A 504 39.05 -14.34 -9.83
N ARG A 505 38.20 -15.09 -10.53
CA ARG A 505 37.50 -16.28 -10.03
C ARG A 505 38.47 -17.47 -9.94
N GLU A 506 38.33 -18.28 -8.91
CA GLU A 506 39.09 -19.53 -8.73
C GLU A 506 38.23 -20.71 -9.20
N VAL A 507 38.75 -21.51 -10.14
CA VAL A 507 38.09 -22.75 -10.57
C VAL A 507 38.33 -23.83 -9.53
N LEU A 508 37.25 -24.37 -8.96
CA LEU A 508 37.33 -25.48 -8.00
C LEU A 508 37.21 -26.83 -8.69
N ARG A 509 36.29 -26.95 -9.66
CA ARG A 509 36.04 -28.19 -10.41
C ARG A 509 35.51 -27.88 -11.81
N THR A 510 35.77 -28.78 -12.74
CA THR A 510 35.17 -28.81 -14.07
C THR A 510 34.53 -30.19 -14.30
N HIS A 511 33.44 -30.23 -15.06
CA HIS A 511 32.76 -31.47 -15.44
C HIS A 511 32.24 -31.39 -16.87
N ALA A 512 32.39 -32.46 -17.66
CA ALA A 512 31.79 -32.55 -18.98
C ALA A 512 31.25 -33.96 -19.24
N LYS A 513 30.14 -34.05 -19.97
CA LYS A 513 29.56 -35.32 -20.40
C LYS A 513 30.05 -35.66 -21.80
N SER A 514 30.78 -36.77 -21.92
CA SER A 514 31.37 -37.25 -23.17
C SER A 514 30.32 -37.36 -24.29
N GLY A 515 30.69 -36.92 -25.50
CA GLY A 515 29.83 -36.95 -26.69
C GLY A 515 28.69 -35.93 -26.71
N THR A 516 28.69 -34.94 -25.81
CA THR A 516 27.64 -33.91 -25.73
C THR A 516 28.23 -32.50 -25.57
N GLN A 517 27.44 -31.45 -25.82
CA GLN A 517 27.79 -30.06 -25.51
C GLN A 517 27.44 -29.68 -24.06
N MET A 518 27.49 -30.65 -23.14
CA MET A 518 27.13 -30.45 -21.74
C MET A 518 28.41 -30.41 -20.89
N ALA A 519 28.81 -29.21 -20.51
CA ALA A 519 29.95 -28.96 -19.65
C ALA A 519 29.62 -27.90 -18.59
N TRP A 520 30.29 -27.98 -17.45
CA TRP A 520 30.07 -27.17 -16.27
C TRP A 520 31.36 -26.84 -15.53
N VAL A 521 31.31 -25.77 -14.76
CA VAL A 521 32.35 -25.35 -13.83
C VAL A 521 31.75 -25.02 -12.48
N LEU A 522 32.48 -25.37 -11.41
CA LEU A 522 32.21 -24.89 -10.07
C LEU A 522 33.34 -23.94 -9.69
N LEU A 523 32.98 -22.70 -9.36
CA LEU A 523 33.92 -21.66 -8.97
C LEU A 523 33.81 -21.42 -7.47
N LYS A 524 34.90 -20.95 -6.87
CA LYS A 524 34.92 -20.59 -5.46
C LYS A 524 33.97 -19.43 -5.19
N GLY A 525 33.07 -19.62 -4.23
CA GLY A 525 32.04 -18.66 -3.86
C GLY A 525 30.67 -18.91 -4.50
N ASP A 526 30.57 -19.77 -5.51
CA ASP A 526 29.27 -20.19 -6.04
C ASP A 526 28.66 -21.32 -5.21
N SER A 527 27.35 -21.26 -5.01
CA SER A 527 26.56 -22.31 -4.35
C SER A 527 26.18 -23.46 -5.30
N ALA A 528 26.38 -23.30 -6.61
CA ALA A 528 26.00 -24.27 -7.64
C ALA A 528 26.98 -24.30 -8.82
N TRP A 529 26.88 -25.36 -9.63
CA TRP A 529 27.62 -25.48 -10.89
C TRP A 529 27.05 -24.54 -11.96
N LEU A 530 27.92 -23.79 -12.62
CA LEU A 530 27.57 -23.01 -13.80
C LEU A 530 27.73 -23.86 -15.05
N ARG A 531 26.70 -23.91 -15.89
CA ARG A 531 26.78 -24.56 -17.20
C ARG A 531 27.58 -23.66 -18.15
N ILE A 532 28.31 -24.25 -19.09
CA ILE A 532 28.99 -23.52 -20.16
C ILE A 532 28.00 -23.31 -21.33
N ASP A 533 27.89 -22.08 -21.80
CA ASP A 533 26.98 -21.69 -22.89
C ASP A 533 27.48 -22.24 -24.24
N PRO A 534 26.67 -23.02 -24.97
CA PRO A 534 27.02 -23.50 -26.31
C PRO A 534 26.83 -22.40 -27.37
N VAL A 535 27.57 -21.30 -27.24
CA VAL A 535 27.48 -20.13 -28.15
C VAL A 535 27.96 -20.39 -29.59
N SER A 536 28.76 -21.43 -29.82
CA SER A 536 29.23 -21.87 -31.14
C SER A 536 29.46 -23.38 -31.15
N THR A 537 29.69 -23.95 -32.34
CA THR A 537 29.96 -25.40 -32.52
C THR A 537 31.11 -25.92 -31.65
N ASP A 538 32.10 -25.07 -31.34
CA ASP A 538 33.29 -25.37 -30.54
C ASP A 538 33.39 -24.56 -29.22
N GLY A 539 32.47 -23.63 -28.97
CA GLY A 539 32.53 -22.69 -27.84
C GLY A 539 32.54 -23.39 -26.49
N THR A 540 31.74 -24.46 -26.33
CA THR A 540 31.75 -25.27 -25.12
C THR A 540 33.11 -25.93 -24.86
N THR A 541 33.77 -26.45 -25.90
CA THR A 541 35.06 -27.13 -25.77
C THR A 541 36.17 -26.13 -25.42
N ASN A 542 36.22 -24.98 -26.10
CA ASN A 542 37.24 -23.96 -25.87
C ASN A 542 37.16 -23.41 -24.44
N ILE A 543 35.95 -23.05 -23.99
CA ILE A 543 35.72 -22.54 -22.63
C ILE A 543 36.06 -23.64 -21.60
N PHE A 544 35.60 -24.87 -21.81
CA PHE A 544 35.87 -25.97 -20.90
C PHE A 544 37.37 -26.28 -20.77
N MET A 545 38.11 -26.24 -21.88
CA MET A 545 39.56 -26.47 -21.88
C MET A 545 40.31 -25.37 -21.13
N ALA A 546 39.95 -24.10 -21.33
CA ALA A 546 40.56 -23.00 -20.59
C ALA A 546 40.29 -23.08 -19.08
N LEU A 547 39.08 -23.51 -18.67
CA LEU A 547 38.75 -23.73 -17.27
C LEU A 547 39.51 -24.93 -16.67
N CYS A 548 39.69 -26.01 -17.44
CA CYS A 548 40.54 -27.14 -17.04
C CYS A 548 42.01 -26.72 -16.89
N GLU A 549 42.53 -25.88 -17.80
CA GLU A 549 43.88 -25.34 -17.72
C GLU A 549 44.05 -24.46 -16.47
N SER A 550 43.10 -23.57 -16.20
CA SER A 550 43.08 -22.76 -14.99
C SER A 550 43.10 -23.62 -13.72
N LEU A 551 42.24 -24.65 -13.65
CA LEU A 551 42.19 -25.58 -12.52
C LEU A 551 43.51 -26.33 -12.34
N ALA A 552 44.08 -26.86 -13.42
CA ALA A 552 45.32 -27.64 -13.37
C ALA A 552 46.53 -26.81 -12.92
N ASN A 553 46.55 -25.53 -13.28
CA ASN A 553 47.67 -24.63 -13.01
C ASN A 553 47.42 -23.67 -11.84
N SER A 554 46.30 -23.82 -11.11
CA SER A 554 45.90 -22.90 -10.03
C SER A 554 45.85 -21.42 -10.47
N ARG A 555 45.55 -21.16 -11.74
CA ARG A 555 45.40 -19.81 -12.30
C ARG A 555 43.98 -19.32 -12.09
N LYS A 556 43.80 -18.02 -11.89
CA LYS A 556 42.46 -17.40 -11.81
C LYS A 556 41.90 -17.17 -13.21
N VAL A 557 40.59 -17.05 -13.30
CA VAL A 557 39.89 -16.72 -14.55
C VAL A 557 39.02 -15.49 -14.38
N ASP A 558 38.91 -14.71 -15.45
CA ASP A 558 37.83 -13.77 -15.65
C ASP A 558 36.79 -14.49 -16.54
N ILE A 559 35.51 -14.47 -16.15
CA ILE A 559 34.44 -15.12 -16.92
C ILE A 559 33.31 -14.16 -17.23
N LEU A 560 32.70 -14.31 -18.40
CA LEU A 560 31.44 -13.64 -18.72
C LEU A 560 30.30 -14.61 -18.47
N VAL A 561 29.37 -14.27 -17.57
CA VAL A 561 28.17 -15.08 -17.30
C VAL A 561 26.96 -14.42 -17.93
N ARG A 562 26.25 -15.19 -18.77
CA ARG A 562 25.00 -14.80 -19.44
C ARG A 562 23.99 -15.93 -19.29
N ASP A 563 22.76 -15.58 -18.91
CA ASP A 563 21.65 -16.51 -18.67
C ASP A 563 22.01 -17.65 -17.69
N GLY A 564 22.82 -17.34 -16.67
CA GLY A 564 23.32 -18.33 -15.70
C GLY A 564 24.36 -19.31 -16.27
N GLN A 565 24.91 -19.02 -17.46
CA GLN A 565 25.88 -19.86 -18.15
C GLN A 565 27.17 -19.09 -18.43
N VAL A 566 28.31 -19.79 -18.42
CA VAL A 566 29.61 -19.22 -18.78
C VAL A 566 29.67 -19.07 -20.30
N ALA A 567 29.59 -17.84 -20.77
CA ALA A 567 29.63 -17.49 -22.19
C ALA A 567 31.05 -17.24 -22.70
N GLU A 568 31.94 -16.72 -21.86
CA GLU A 568 33.35 -16.48 -22.20
C GLU A 568 34.26 -16.70 -20.99
N VAL A 569 35.54 -17.00 -21.23
CA VAL A 569 36.57 -17.16 -20.20
C VAL A 569 37.91 -16.62 -20.68
N THR A 570 38.61 -15.92 -19.79
CA THR A 570 40.01 -15.49 -19.97
C THR A 570 40.83 -15.97 -18.77
N ILE A 571 41.94 -16.67 -19.02
CA ILE A 571 42.85 -17.11 -17.95
C ILE A 571 43.82 -15.97 -17.61
N LYS A 572 44.00 -15.69 -16.31
CA LYS A 572 44.99 -14.74 -15.80
C LYS A 572 46.33 -15.39 -15.51
#